data_AF-W6QEJ0-F1
#
_entry.id   AF-W6QEJ0-F1
#
_cell.length_a   1.000
_cell.length_b   1.000
_cell.length_c   1.000
_cell.angle_alpha   90.00
_cell.angle_beta   90.00
_cell.angle_gamma   90.00
#
_symmetry.space_group_name_H-M   'P 1'
#
loop_
_entity.id
_entity.type
_entity.pdbx_description
1 polymer ?
#
loop_
_entity_poly.entity_id
_entity_poly.type
_entity_poly.pdbx_seq_one_letter_code
_entity_poly.pdbx_strand_id
1 'polypeptide(L)'
;MQGHDRVTQDVDILIRDPAILHDLKNFGGFKLVEGKLHHESVPIDILTTVVETFSYDEVKQAEAFESIQGIRFLKPDYALAAKVRCSYLRQEDENGTSKRQSDLEDAIFWAEKLEEAGQQISDACAELLPVSYYQVILIRTYMDPEDFQKLVHAGLRKLLIPWEENSEEQREYYLCFAEESTDPFTVEFE
;
A
#
# COMPACT_ATOMS: atom_id res chain seq x y z
N MET A 1 -4.80 4.26 19.60
CA MET A 1 -3.79 3.19 19.41
C MET A 1 -4.17 2.52 18.10
N GLN A 2 -3.32 2.57 17.07
CA GLN A 2 -3.63 2.03 15.74
C GLN A 2 -3.34 0.52 15.70
N GLY A 3 -4.03 -0.25 16.53
CA GLY A 3 -3.83 -1.70 16.59
C GLY A 3 -4.64 -2.40 15.51
N HIS A 4 -4.00 -3.24 14.71
CA HIS A 4 -4.67 -4.24 13.88
C HIS A 4 -4.85 -5.51 14.72
N ASP A 5 -6.01 -6.17 14.64
CA ASP A 5 -6.31 -7.39 15.42
C ASP A 5 -5.51 -8.64 14.97
N ARG A 6 -4.64 -8.48 13.97
CA ARG A 6 -3.84 -9.55 13.38
C ARG A 6 -2.41 -9.43 13.89
N VAL A 7 -1.84 -10.54 14.30
CA VAL A 7 -0.43 -10.61 14.71
C VAL A 7 0.45 -10.40 13.47
N THR A 8 1.24 -9.32 13.46
CA THR A 8 2.30 -9.16 12.46
C THR A 8 3.50 -10.01 12.89
N GLN A 9 4.08 -10.74 11.94
CA GLN A 9 5.20 -11.63 12.21
C GLN A 9 6.54 -10.96 11.95
N ASP A 10 6.52 -9.83 11.23
CA ASP A 10 7.64 -9.05 10.74
C ASP A 10 7.45 -7.56 11.06
N VAL A 11 8.56 -6.83 10.98
CA VAL A 11 8.63 -5.37 11.10
C VAL A 11 9.27 -4.81 9.85
N ASP A 12 8.53 -4.00 9.11
CA ASP A 12 9.06 -3.22 8.00
C ASP A 12 9.64 -1.90 8.49
N ILE A 13 10.91 -1.63 8.16
CA ILE A 13 11.55 -0.34 8.48
C ILE A 13 12.04 0.30 7.19
N LEU A 14 11.44 1.46 6.88
CA LEU A 14 11.88 2.31 5.79
C LEU A 14 13.09 3.13 6.22
N ILE A 15 14.21 2.96 5.51
CA ILE A 15 15.46 3.66 5.76
C ILE A 15 15.92 4.39 4.50
N ARG A 16 16.73 5.43 4.70
CA ARG A 16 17.32 6.19 3.60
C ARG A 16 18.51 5.48 2.97
N ASP A 17 19.41 4.96 3.81
CA ASP A 17 20.68 4.39 3.38
C ASP A 17 20.82 2.95 3.92
N PRO A 18 20.77 1.93 3.02
CA PRO A 18 21.01 0.54 3.37
C PRO A 18 22.32 0.27 4.10
N ALA A 19 23.32 1.15 3.99
CA ALA A 19 24.58 1.01 4.70
C ALA A 19 24.39 0.91 6.24
N ILE A 20 23.28 1.45 6.78
CA ILE A 20 22.94 1.29 8.21
C ILE A 20 22.84 -0.17 8.65
N LEU A 21 22.57 -1.10 7.72
CA LEU A 21 22.59 -2.55 8.01
C LEU A 21 23.94 -3.02 8.52
N HIS A 22 25.04 -2.43 8.06
CA HIS A 22 26.37 -2.74 8.57
C HIS A 22 26.48 -2.35 10.05
N ASP A 23 25.94 -1.20 10.41
CA ASP A 23 26.00 -0.68 11.77
C ASP A 23 25.05 -1.45 12.71
N LEU A 24 23.85 -1.79 12.24
CA LEU A 24 22.87 -2.58 13.01
C LEU A 24 23.40 -3.96 13.38
N LYS A 25 24.15 -4.63 12.49
CA LYS A 25 24.78 -5.93 12.80
C LYS A 25 25.77 -5.86 13.97
N ASN A 26 26.38 -4.70 14.18
CA ASN A 26 27.35 -4.49 15.24
C ASN A 26 26.68 -4.06 16.56
N PHE A 27 25.36 -3.83 16.53
CA PHE A 27 24.58 -3.48 17.71
C PHE A 27 24.02 -4.76 18.36
N GLY A 28 24.14 -4.87 19.68
CA GLY A 28 23.67 -6.05 20.42
C GLY A 28 22.16 -6.27 20.22
N GLY A 29 21.75 -7.53 19.99
CA GLY A 29 20.36 -7.92 19.78
C GLY A 29 19.98 -8.18 18.32
N PHE A 30 20.76 -7.65 17.37
CA PHE A 30 20.53 -7.87 15.94
C PHE A 30 21.38 -9.01 15.37
N LYS A 31 20.83 -9.79 14.46
CA LYS A 31 21.53 -10.85 13.72
C LYS A 31 21.02 -10.95 12.29
N LEU A 32 21.87 -11.40 11.37
CA LEU A 32 21.43 -11.83 10.06
C LEU A 32 21.14 -13.32 10.06
N VAL A 33 19.95 -13.72 9.62
CA VAL A 33 19.56 -15.11 9.40
C VAL A 33 19.07 -15.22 7.96
N GLU A 34 19.73 -16.07 7.16
CA GLU A 34 19.35 -16.32 5.75
C GLU A 34 19.23 -15.04 4.90
N GLY A 35 20.04 -14.02 5.22
CA GLY A 35 20.04 -12.74 4.51
C GLY A 35 19.02 -11.72 5.02
N LYS A 36 18.14 -12.08 5.97
CA LYS A 36 17.21 -11.16 6.64
C LYS A 36 17.77 -10.66 7.97
N LEU A 37 17.48 -9.42 8.32
CA LEU A 37 17.81 -8.87 9.64
C LEU A 37 16.79 -9.38 10.66
N HIS A 38 17.23 -9.74 11.84
CA HIS A 38 16.38 -10.10 12.96
C HIS A 38 16.80 -9.31 14.19
N HIS A 39 15.84 -8.89 14.99
CA HIS A 39 16.06 -8.54 16.39
C HIS A 39 15.42 -9.62 17.26
N GLU A 40 16.23 -10.34 18.04
CA GLU A 40 15.80 -11.55 18.76
C GLU A 40 15.20 -12.63 17.81
N SER A 41 13.90 -12.89 17.89
CA SER A 41 13.16 -13.80 17.01
C SER A 41 12.32 -13.08 15.94
N VAL A 42 12.27 -11.75 15.97
CA VAL A 42 11.42 -10.97 15.06
C VAL A 42 12.20 -10.62 13.78
N PRO A 43 11.76 -11.09 12.60
CA PRO A 43 12.32 -10.65 11.33
C PRO A 43 12.03 -9.17 11.10
N ILE A 44 13.03 -8.47 10.57
CA ILE A 44 12.99 -7.06 10.20
C ILE A 44 13.29 -6.97 8.71
N ASP A 45 12.30 -6.54 7.96
CA ASP A 45 12.44 -6.24 6.54
C ASP A 45 12.83 -4.77 6.38
N ILE A 46 13.93 -4.54 5.67
CA ILE A 46 14.54 -3.23 5.53
C ILE A 46 14.23 -2.72 4.13
N LEU A 47 13.48 -1.62 4.08
CA LEU A 47 12.96 -1.05 2.85
C LEU A 47 13.67 0.27 2.55
N THR A 48 13.87 0.55 1.27
CA THR A 48 14.30 1.88 0.78
C THR A 48 13.18 2.61 0.04
N THR A 49 12.19 1.87 -0.42
CA THR A 49 10.97 2.32 -1.08
C THR A 49 9.76 1.70 -0.40
N VAL A 50 8.69 2.48 -0.26
CA VAL A 50 7.40 2.02 0.25
C VAL A 50 6.67 1.21 -0.81
N VAL A 51 6.59 1.76 -2.03
CA VAL A 51 6.03 1.09 -3.20
C VAL A 51 6.69 1.66 -4.45
N GLU A 52 7.33 0.82 -5.26
CA GLU A 52 8.03 1.16 -6.52
C GLU A 52 8.80 2.49 -6.50
N THR A 53 8.10 3.57 -6.80
CA THR A 53 8.57 4.94 -6.99
C THR A 53 8.45 5.82 -5.74
N PHE A 54 7.92 5.34 -4.61
CA PHE A 54 7.74 6.15 -3.40
C PHE A 54 8.84 5.85 -2.36
N SER A 55 9.98 6.51 -2.51
CA SER A 55 11.20 6.35 -1.71
C SER A 55 11.12 7.03 -0.33
N TYR A 56 12.08 6.74 0.55
CA TYR A 56 12.22 7.46 1.83
C TYR A 56 12.27 8.98 1.67
N ASP A 57 13.00 9.47 0.67
CA ASP A 57 13.18 10.92 0.48
C ASP A 57 11.88 11.57 -0.01
N GLU A 58 11.08 10.89 -0.85
CA GLU A 58 9.75 11.37 -1.26
C GLU A 58 8.76 11.34 -0.10
N VAL A 59 8.75 10.28 0.71
CA VAL A 59 7.89 10.20 1.92
C VAL A 59 8.21 11.35 2.88
N LYS A 60 9.50 11.66 3.04
CA LYS A 60 9.93 12.79 3.86
C LYS A 60 9.51 14.14 3.27
N GLN A 61 9.69 14.35 1.97
CA GLN A 61 9.33 15.60 1.28
C GLN A 61 7.82 15.85 1.31
N ALA A 62 7.02 14.79 1.17
CA ALA A 62 5.57 14.83 1.24
C ALA A 62 5.02 15.00 2.67
N GLU A 63 5.89 15.06 3.67
CA GLU A 63 5.50 15.01 5.09
C GLU A 63 4.58 13.82 5.40
N ALA A 64 4.77 12.69 4.74
CA ALA A 64 3.90 11.52 4.81
C ALA A 64 4.10 10.69 6.09
N PHE A 65 4.88 11.18 7.05
CA PHE A 65 5.06 10.56 8.37
C PHE A 65 4.22 11.23 9.44
N GLU A 66 3.75 10.44 10.40
CA GLU A 66 3.35 10.90 11.72
C GLU A 66 4.31 10.37 12.79
N SER A 67 4.37 11.03 13.95
CA SER A 67 5.21 10.58 15.06
C SER A 67 4.40 10.23 16.29
N ILE A 68 4.59 9.00 16.77
CA ILE A 68 3.99 8.50 18.00
C ILE A 68 5.13 8.05 18.91
N GLN A 69 5.26 8.69 20.08
CA GLN A 69 6.31 8.40 21.07
C GLN A 69 7.74 8.42 20.49
N GLY A 70 8.01 9.29 19.51
CA GLY A 70 9.32 9.42 18.87
C GLY A 70 9.60 8.40 17.77
N ILE A 71 8.70 7.44 17.54
CA ILE A 71 8.74 6.54 16.38
C ILE A 71 7.96 7.20 15.24
N ARG A 72 8.47 7.11 14.01
CA ARG A 72 7.82 7.66 12.82
C ARG A 72 7.10 6.54 12.07
N PHE A 73 5.83 6.75 11.79
CA PHE A 73 4.96 5.84 11.04
C PHE A 73 4.46 6.55 9.78
N LEU A 74 4.18 5.78 8.73
CA LEU A 74 3.51 6.33 7.56
C LEU A 74 2.09 6.75 7.97
N LYS A 75 1.65 7.94 7.54
CA LYS A 75 0.29 8.42 7.82
C LYS A 75 -0.75 7.44 7.26
N PRO A 76 -1.94 7.33 7.88
CA PRO A 76 -2.95 6.34 7.48
C PRO A 76 -3.39 6.41 6.01
N ASP A 77 -3.49 7.60 5.42
CA ASP A 77 -3.84 7.78 4.01
C ASP A 77 -2.76 7.23 3.07
N TYR A 78 -1.50 7.54 3.35
CA TYR A 78 -0.36 6.99 2.61
C TYR A 78 -0.21 5.48 2.82
N ALA A 79 -0.48 4.97 4.02
CA ALA A 79 -0.45 3.53 4.31
C ALA A 79 -1.53 2.78 3.53
N LEU A 80 -2.76 3.31 3.49
CA LEU A 80 -3.85 2.77 2.67
C LEU A 80 -3.46 2.77 1.19
N ALA A 81 -3.05 3.91 0.64
CA ALA A 81 -2.71 4.03 -0.78
C ALA A 81 -1.54 3.12 -1.17
N ALA A 82 -0.54 2.99 -0.30
CA ALA A 82 0.57 2.05 -0.50
C ALA A 82 0.07 0.60 -0.56
N LYS A 83 -0.84 0.19 0.34
CA LYS A 83 -1.42 -1.16 0.35
C LYS A 83 -2.25 -1.46 -0.89
N VAL A 84 -3.05 -0.49 -1.33
CA VAL A 84 -3.80 -0.56 -2.59
C VAL A 84 -2.86 -0.77 -3.78
N ARG A 85 -1.74 -0.03 -3.87
CA ARG A 85 -0.77 -0.23 -4.95
C ARG A 85 -0.01 -1.55 -4.84
N CYS A 86 0.43 -1.93 -3.65
CA CYS A 86 1.17 -3.17 -3.43
C CYS A 86 0.36 -4.41 -3.80
N SER A 87 -0.97 -4.41 -3.55
CA SER A 87 -1.84 -5.54 -3.88
C SER A 87 -1.84 -5.87 -5.38
N TYR A 88 -1.83 -4.83 -6.23
CA TYR A 88 -1.74 -4.98 -7.69
C TYR A 88 -0.38 -5.52 -8.13
N LEU A 89 0.70 -5.08 -7.50
CA LEU A 89 2.08 -5.42 -7.89
C LEU A 89 2.50 -6.84 -7.48
N ARG A 90 1.65 -7.59 -6.77
CA ARG A 90 1.94 -8.98 -6.40
C ARG A 90 1.91 -9.87 -7.64
N GLN A 91 2.85 -10.81 -7.68
CA GLN A 91 2.94 -11.82 -8.74
C GLN A 91 1.69 -12.70 -8.78
N GLU A 92 1.38 -13.23 -9.96
CA GLU A 92 0.27 -14.18 -10.17
C GLU A 92 0.70 -15.62 -9.83
N ASP A 93 1.16 -15.81 -8.60
CA ASP A 93 1.44 -17.14 -8.02
C ASP A 93 0.71 -17.31 -6.67
N GLU A 94 0.82 -18.49 -6.06
CA GLU A 94 0.13 -18.78 -4.79
C GLU A 94 0.54 -17.82 -3.67
N ASN A 95 1.82 -17.45 -3.60
CA ASN A 95 2.35 -16.56 -2.59
C ASN A 95 1.89 -15.11 -2.82
N GLY A 96 1.92 -14.65 -4.07
CA GLY A 96 1.47 -13.34 -4.48
C GLY A 96 -0.04 -13.17 -4.29
N THR A 97 -0.83 -14.20 -4.55
CA THR A 97 -2.28 -14.22 -4.26
C THR A 97 -2.55 -14.05 -2.77
N SER A 98 -1.85 -14.81 -1.92
CA SER A 98 -1.95 -14.69 -0.46
C SER A 98 -1.53 -13.30 0.05
N LYS A 99 -0.42 -12.76 -0.47
CA LYS A 99 0.05 -11.41 -0.13
C LYS A 99 -0.90 -10.32 -0.62
N ARG A 100 -1.51 -10.48 -1.80
CA ARG A 100 -2.52 -9.55 -2.33
C ARG A 100 -3.72 -9.50 -1.40
N GLN A 101 -4.25 -10.65 -0.99
CA GLN A 101 -5.36 -10.71 -0.04
C GLN A 101 -5.02 -9.98 1.26
N SER A 102 -3.84 -10.27 1.82
CA SER A 102 -3.37 -9.56 3.01
C SER A 102 -3.22 -8.06 2.82
N ASP A 103 -2.74 -7.59 1.66
CA ASP A 103 -2.60 -6.16 1.40
C ASP A 103 -3.97 -5.47 1.29
N LEU A 104 -4.98 -6.16 0.73
CA LEU A 104 -6.36 -5.65 0.64
C LEU A 104 -7.04 -5.63 2.02
N GLU A 105 -6.83 -6.64 2.87
CA GLU A 105 -7.27 -6.65 4.27
C GLU A 105 -6.68 -5.45 5.04
N ASP A 106 -5.37 -5.22 4.91
CA ASP A 106 -4.70 -4.08 5.53
C ASP A 106 -5.24 -2.74 4.98
N ALA A 107 -5.57 -2.66 3.68
CA ALA A 107 -6.16 -1.46 3.09
C ALA A 107 -7.54 -1.14 3.69
N ILE A 108 -8.36 -2.16 3.97
CA ILE A 108 -9.65 -1.99 4.67
C ILE A 108 -9.46 -1.52 6.09
N PHE A 109 -8.52 -2.12 6.83
CA PHE A 109 -8.19 -1.66 8.16
C PHE A 109 -7.83 -0.16 8.18
N TRP A 110 -6.99 0.30 7.24
CA TRP A 110 -6.64 1.72 7.16
C TRP A 110 -7.81 2.60 6.71
N ALA A 111 -8.69 2.11 5.83
CA ALA A 111 -9.90 2.81 5.44
C ALA A 111 -10.81 3.07 6.64
N GLU A 112 -11.02 2.06 7.49
CA GLU A 112 -11.79 2.18 8.73
C GLU A 112 -11.13 3.15 9.71
N LYS A 113 -9.79 3.15 9.81
CA LYS A 113 -9.06 4.12 10.66
C LYS A 113 -9.17 5.56 10.17
N LEU A 114 -9.17 5.78 8.86
CA LEU A 114 -9.42 7.11 8.28
C LEU A 114 -10.86 7.55 8.58
N GLU A 115 -11.84 6.68 8.38
CA GLU A 115 -13.25 6.97 8.66
C GLU A 115 -13.48 7.30 10.15
N GLU A 116 -12.95 6.51 11.07
CA GLU A 116 -13.00 6.77 12.52
C GLU A 116 -12.42 8.14 12.91
N ALA A 117 -11.39 8.60 12.18
CA ALA A 117 -10.76 9.90 12.37
C ALA A 117 -11.47 11.05 11.65
N GLY A 118 -12.52 10.77 10.86
CA GLY A 118 -13.17 11.75 9.99
C GLY A 118 -12.26 12.25 8.87
N GLN A 119 -11.34 11.40 8.42
CA GLN A 119 -10.33 11.66 7.40
C GLN A 119 -10.57 10.82 6.15
N GLN A 120 -9.94 11.22 5.06
CA GLN A 120 -9.91 10.51 3.78
C GLN A 120 -8.52 10.64 3.19
N ILE A 121 -8.26 9.90 2.11
CA ILE A 121 -7.07 10.09 1.28
C ILE A 121 -6.94 11.57 0.90
N SER A 122 -5.77 12.14 1.22
CA SER A 122 -5.44 13.52 0.87
C SER A 122 -5.06 13.64 -0.61
N ASP A 123 -5.23 14.83 -1.18
CA ASP A 123 -4.86 15.06 -2.59
C ASP A 123 -3.34 14.95 -2.77
N ALA A 124 -2.55 15.37 -1.76
CA ALA A 124 -1.10 15.19 -1.74
C ALA A 124 -0.68 13.70 -1.73
N CYS A 125 -1.45 12.82 -1.06
CA CYS A 125 -1.24 11.39 -1.14
C CYS A 125 -1.60 10.86 -2.54
N ALA A 126 -2.71 11.32 -3.11
CA ALA A 126 -3.20 10.88 -4.40
C ALA A 126 -2.25 11.20 -5.57
N GLU A 127 -1.63 12.37 -5.55
CA GLU A 127 -0.62 12.77 -6.55
C GLU A 127 0.61 11.84 -6.55
N LEU A 128 0.98 11.30 -5.38
CA LEU A 128 2.19 10.49 -5.21
C LEU A 128 1.93 8.99 -5.39
N LEU A 129 0.70 8.55 -5.13
CA LEU A 129 0.31 7.14 -5.18
C LEU A 129 -0.90 6.93 -6.11
N PRO A 130 -0.81 7.36 -7.39
CA PRO A 130 -1.90 7.18 -8.34
C PRO A 130 -2.18 5.69 -8.62
N VAL A 131 -3.41 5.41 -9.02
CA VAL A 131 -3.86 4.11 -9.53
C VAL A 131 -4.54 4.24 -10.88
N SER A 132 -4.34 3.24 -11.74
CA SER A 132 -4.93 3.18 -13.08
C SER A 132 -6.35 2.62 -13.06
N TYR A 133 -7.09 2.79 -14.16
CA TYR A 133 -8.42 2.21 -14.33
C TYR A 133 -8.39 0.69 -14.19
N TYR A 134 -7.41 0.05 -14.83
CA TYR A 134 -7.22 -1.40 -14.75
C TYR A 134 -6.94 -1.89 -13.32
N GLN A 135 -6.13 -1.15 -12.55
CA GLN A 135 -5.85 -1.48 -11.16
C GLN A 135 -7.10 -1.47 -10.30
N VAL A 136 -7.97 -0.45 -10.47
CA VAL A 136 -9.24 -0.39 -9.74
C VAL A 136 -10.14 -1.57 -10.07
N ILE A 137 -10.23 -1.97 -11.34
CA ILE A 137 -10.99 -3.16 -11.74
C ILE A 137 -10.44 -4.41 -11.05
N LEU A 138 -9.12 -4.62 -11.07
CA LEU A 138 -8.53 -5.78 -10.42
C LEU A 138 -8.82 -5.81 -8.93
N ILE A 139 -8.68 -4.69 -8.23
CA ILE A 139 -9.02 -4.60 -6.80
C ILE A 139 -10.47 -5.05 -6.57
N ARG A 140 -11.42 -4.61 -7.40
CA ARG A 140 -12.82 -5.02 -7.30
C ARG A 140 -13.03 -6.51 -7.51
N THR A 141 -12.25 -7.15 -8.39
CA THR A 141 -12.36 -8.60 -8.62
C THR A 141 -11.83 -9.45 -7.45
N TYR A 142 -11.02 -8.87 -6.57
CA TYR A 142 -10.43 -9.55 -5.40
C TYR A 142 -11.08 -9.16 -4.06
N MET A 143 -12.17 -8.39 -4.08
CA MET A 143 -12.81 -7.90 -2.86
C MET A 143 -14.32 -8.04 -2.92
N ASP A 144 -14.92 -8.27 -1.77
CA ASP A 144 -16.37 -8.19 -1.63
C ASP A 144 -16.85 -6.74 -1.87
N PRO A 145 -18.05 -6.54 -2.45
CA PRO A 145 -18.55 -5.21 -2.78
C PRO A 145 -18.62 -4.26 -1.58
N GLU A 146 -18.96 -4.78 -0.39
CA GLU A 146 -19.06 -3.98 0.84
C GLU A 146 -17.70 -3.42 1.27
N ASP A 147 -16.65 -4.25 1.24
CA ASP A 147 -15.30 -3.81 1.57
C ASP A 147 -14.77 -2.84 0.51
N PHE A 148 -15.06 -3.07 -0.77
CA PHE A 148 -14.71 -2.11 -1.81
C PHE A 148 -15.37 -0.74 -1.56
N GLN A 149 -16.62 -0.69 -1.10
CA GLN A 149 -17.26 0.59 -0.74
C GLN A 149 -16.57 1.30 0.42
N LYS A 150 -16.00 0.59 1.40
CA LYS A 150 -15.19 1.21 2.46
C LYS A 150 -13.98 1.94 1.87
N LEU A 151 -13.29 1.34 0.90
CA LEU A 151 -12.18 2.01 0.21
C LEU A 151 -12.64 3.26 -0.55
N VAL A 152 -13.80 3.19 -1.22
CA VAL A 152 -14.41 4.34 -1.90
C VAL A 152 -14.71 5.46 -0.92
N HIS A 153 -15.32 5.16 0.23
CA HIS A 153 -15.59 6.14 1.29
C HIS A 153 -14.33 6.72 1.90
N ALA A 154 -13.26 5.95 2.01
CA ALA A 154 -11.95 6.44 2.45
C ALA A 154 -11.25 7.32 1.39
N GLY A 155 -11.79 7.42 0.17
CA GLY A 155 -11.30 8.31 -0.87
C GLY A 155 -10.51 7.63 -1.99
N LEU A 156 -10.64 6.32 -2.20
CA LEU A 156 -9.95 5.58 -3.27
C LEU A 156 -10.11 6.23 -4.66
N ARG A 157 -11.26 6.84 -4.95
CA ARG A 157 -11.51 7.59 -6.20
C ARG A 157 -10.48 8.69 -6.47
N LYS A 158 -9.90 9.30 -5.43
CA LYS A 158 -8.90 10.35 -5.58
C LYS A 158 -7.59 9.82 -6.17
N LEU A 159 -7.26 8.55 -5.91
CA LEU A 159 -6.06 7.93 -6.47
C LEU A 159 -6.18 7.71 -7.98
N LEU A 160 -7.40 7.67 -8.54
CA LEU A 160 -7.62 7.33 -9.95
C LEU A 160 -7.05 8.42 -10.87
N ILE A 161 -6.12 8.04 -11.74
CA ILE A 161 -5.62 8.93 -12.80
C ILE A 161 -6.65 9.11 -13.93
N PRO A 162 -6.64 10.26 -14.63
CA PRO A 162 -7.45 10.45 -15.84
C PRO A 162 -7.25 9.33 -16.88
N TRP A 163 -8.30 8.99 -17.63
CA TRP A 163 -8.25 7.95 -18.67
C TRP A 163 -7.07 8.16 -19.63
N GLU A 164 -6.86 9.40 -20.06
CA GLU A 164 -5.83 9.81 -21.00
C GLU A 164 -4.40 9.67 -20.47
N GLU A 165 -4.22 9.48 -19.16
CA GLU A 165 -2.93 9.26 -18.51
C GLU A 165 -2.61 7.78 -18.30
N ASN A 166 -3.59 6.88 -18.50
CA ASN A 166 -3.34 5.44 -18.46
C ASN A 166 -2.43 5.04 -19.64
N SER A 167 -1.47 4.14 -19.43
CA SER A 167 -0.63 3.63 -20.52
C SER A 167 -1.46 2.84 -21.55
N GLU A 168 -0.93 2.69 -22.77
CA GLU A 168 -1.58 1.88 -23.82
C GLU A 168 -1.91 0.47 -23.33
N GLU A 169 -0.94 -0.18 -22.69
CA GLU A 169 -1.09 -1.49 -22.06
C GLU A 169 -2.18 -1.52 -20.97
N GLN A 170 -2.22 -0.51 -20.08
CA GLN A 170 -3.27 -0.43 -19.04
C GLN A 170 -4.67 -0.26 -19.63
N ARG A 171 -4.80 0.50 -20.72
CA ARG A 171 -6.07 0.67 -21.43
C ARG A 171 -6.48 -0.63 -22.12
N GLU A 172 -5.56 -1.29 -22.82
CA GLU A 172 -5.82 -2.58 -23.46
C GLU A 172 -6.34 -3.61 -22.46
N TYR A 173 -5.71 -3.71 -21.28
CA TYR A 173 -6.18 -4.60 -20.23
C TYR A 173 -7.52 -4.19 -19.64
N TYR A 174 -7.75 -2.89 -19.41
CA TYR A 174 -9.05 -2.40 -18.93
C TYR A 174 -10.19 -2.74 -19.89
N LEU A 175 -9.94 -2.62 -21.20
CA LEU A 175 -10.92 -2.90 -22.25
C LEU A 175 -11.34 -4.37 -22.34
N CYS A 176 -10.62 -5.28 -21.69
CA CYS A 176 -11.06 -6.67 -21.52
C CYS A 176 -12.26 -6.80 -20.56
N PHE A 177 -12.52 -5.79 -19.72
CA PHE A 177 -13.55 -5.84 -18.67
C PHE A 177 -14.67 -4.83 -18.89
N ALA A 178 -14.40 -3.70 -19.55
CA ALA A 178 -15.39 -2.64 -19.71
C ALA A 178 -15.14 -1.81 -20.99
N GLU A 179 -16.15 -1.06 -21.42
CA GLU A 179 -16.01 -0.13 -22.55
C GLU A 179 -15.08 1.03 -22.20
N GLU A 180 -14.50 1.64 -23.23
CA GLU A 180 -13.60 2.79 -23.09
C GLU A 180 -14.20 3.89 -22.22
N SER A 181 -13.38 4.43 -21.30
CA SER A 181 -13.76 5.51 -20.38
C SER A 181 -14.92 5.21 -19.42
N THR A 182 -15.37 3.96 -19.31
CA THR A 182 -16.35 3.56 -18.30
C THR A 182 -15.79 3.83 -16.90
N ASP A 183 -16.62 4.28 -15.96
CA ASP A 183 -16.15 4.48 -14.58
C ASP A 183 -15.79 3.12 -13.95
N PRO A 184 -14.52 2.85 -13.60
CA PRO A 184 -14.09 1.55 -13.06
C PRO A 184 -14.76 1.23 -11.72
N PHE A 185 -15.34 2.22 -11.05
CA PHE A 185 -16.07 2.04 -9.80
C PHE A 185 -17.53 1.60 -9.99
N THR A 186 -18.06 1.62 -11.22
CA THR A 186 -19.46 1.28 -11.51
C THR A 186 -19.63 0.12 -12.49
N VAL A 187 -18.54 -0.43 -13.05
CA VAL A 187 -18.59 -1.62 -13.93
C VAL A 187 -19.30 -2.78 -13.21
N GLU A 188 -20.27 -3.42 -13.85
CA GLU A 188 -20.92 -4.61 -13.31
C GLU A 188 -20.12 -5.85 -13.75
N PHE A 189 -19.89 -6.78 -12.82
CA PHE A 189 -19.27 -8.08 -13.11
C PHE A 189 -20.36 -9.15 -13.07
N GLU A 190 -20.37 -10.06 -14.04
CA GLU A 190 -21.30 -11.19 -14.12
C GLU A 190 -20.97 -12.31 -13.11
#